data_AF-F7HX06-F1
#
_entry.id   AF-F7HX06-F1
#
_cell.length_a   1.000
_cell.length_b   1.000
_cell.length_c   1.000
_cell.angle_alpha   90.00
_cell.angle_beta   90.00
_cell.angle_gamma   90.00
#
_symmetry.space_group_name_H-M   'P 1'
#
loop_
_entity.id
_entity.type
_entity.pdbx_description
1 polymer ?
#
loop_
_entity_poly.entity_id
_entity_poly.type
_entity_poly.pdbx_seq_one_letter_code
_entity_poly.pdbx_strand_id
1 'polypeptide(L)'
;MKLLMVLMLAALPLHCYAGSGCPLVEEVISKTIDPEVSKTEYKEFLQEFIDNDVTANAIDELKQCFLNQSDETLDSVGVLMVISFSPYTLFKSTDQGQVGSLFLTDNAKDTGEQGFSYIG
;
A
#
# COMPACT_ATOMS: atom_id res chain seq x y z
N MET A 1 14.20 -38.65 8.22
CA MET A 1 13.26 -37.90 7.35
C MET A 1 12.50 -36.77 8.07
N LYS A 2 12.95 -36.32 9.26
CA LYS A 2 12.28 -35.23 10.01
C LYS A 2 12.94 -33.87 9.76
N LEU A 3 14.26 -33.85 9.60
CA LEU A 3 15.05 -32.65 9.28
C LEU A 3 14.73 -32.05 7.92
N LEU A 4 14.51 -32.89 6.89
CA LEU A 4 14.11 -32.41 5.55
C LEU A 4 12.75 -31.71 5.57
N MET A 5 11.79 -32.21 6.36
CA MET A 5 10.50 -31.55 6.53
C MET A 5 10.62 -30.21 7.26
N VAL A 6 11.45 -30.14 8.30
CA VAL A 6 11.71 -28.88 9.03
C VAL A 6 12.40 -27.85 8.12
N LEU A 7 13.35 -28.28 7.28
CA LEU A 7 14.02 -27.41 6.32
C LEU A 7 13.05 -26.89 5.25
N MET A 8 12.19 -27.76 4.71
CA MET A 8 11.15 -27.36 3.76
C MET A 8 10.17 -26.37 4.41
N LEU A 9 9.69 -26.65 5.62
CA LEU A 9 8.79 -25.76 6.37
C LEU A 9 9.43 -24.41 6.72
N ALA A 10 10.74 -24.36 6.94
CA ALA A 10 11.47 -23.10 7.17
C ALA A 10 11.71 -22.31 5.87
N ALA A 11 11.78 -22.98 4.71
CA ALA A 11 11.90 -22.36 3.40
C ALA A 11 10.55 -21.90 2.83
N LEU A 12 9.44 -22.51 3.24
CA LEU A 12 8.08 -22.16 2.79
C LEU A 12 7.73 -20.68 2.99
N PRO A 13 7.98 -20.05 4.17
CA PRO A 13 7.74 -18.62 4.37
C PRO A 13 8.51 -17.72 3.38
N LEU A 14 9.72 -18.12 3.00
CA LEU A 14 10.54 -17.40 2.02
C LEU A 14 10.03 -17.57 0.58
N HIS A 15 9.40 -18.71 0.28
CA HIS A 15 8.80 -18.98 -1.04
C HIS A 15 7.37 -18.45 -1.16
N CYS A 16 6.74 -18.08 -0.04
CA CYS A 16 5.41 -17.48 0.02
C CYS A 16 5.45 -15.95 0.19
N TYR A 17 6.61 -15.31 -0.05
CA TYR A 17 6.67 -13.87 -0.27
C TYR A 17 6.08 -13.56 -1.65
N ALA A 18 4.76 -13.63 -1.73
CA ALA A 18 4.03 -13.10 -2.87
C ALA A 18 3.79 -11.62 -2.57
N GLY A 19 4.39 -10.77 -3.40
CA GLY A 19 4.08 -9.34 -3.45
C GLY A 19 2.61 -9.10 -3.84
N SER A 20 2.31 -7.92 -4.36
CA SER A 20 0.92 -7.60 -4.74
C SER A 20 0.40 -8.38 -5.94
N GLY A 21 1.29 -9.03 -6.70
CA GLY A 21 0.95 -9.67 -7.97
C GLY A 21 0.71 -8.66 -9.10
N CYS A 22 0.85 -7.36 -8.82
CA CYS A 22 0.74 -6.26 -9.76
C CYS A 22 2.02 -5.41 -9.70
N PRO A 23 2.93 -5.51 -10.70
CA PRO A 23 4.18 -4.75 -10.71
C PRO A 23 3.98 -3.24 -10.58
N LEU A 24 2.91 -2.71 -11.20
CA LEU A 24 2.59 -1.30 -11.12
C LEU A 24 2.30 -0.85 -9.68
N VAL A 25 1.53 -1.64 -8.92
CA VAL A 25 1.22 -1.32 -7.52
C VAL A 25 2.48 -1.37 -6.66
N GLU A 26 3.36 -2.35 -6.90
CA GLU A 26 4.65 -2.44 -6.20
C GLU A 26 5.54 -1.23 -6.47
N GLU A 27 5.57 -0.75 -7.72
CA GLU A 27 6.35 0.42 -8.11
C GLU A 27 5.77 1.73 -7.55
N VAL A 28 4.43 1.88 -7.57
CA VAL A 28 3.74 3.01 -6.92
C VAL A 28 4.11 3.08 -5.45
N ILE A 29 4.04 1.95 -4.75
CA ILE A 29 4.39 1.85 -3.33
C ILE A 29 5.86 2.22 -3.10
N SER A 30 6.77 1.62 -3.87
CA SER A 30 8.21 1.89 -3.75
C SER A 30 8.50 3.38 -3.93
N LYS A 31 7.95 4.02 -4.98
CA LYS A 31 8.13 5.45 -5.22
C LYS A 31 7.41 6.35 -4.21
N THR A 32 6.33 5.87 -3.59
CA THR A 32 5.61 6.61 -2.54
C THR A 32 6.46 6.78 -1.30
N ILE A 33 7.05 5.67 -0.81
CA ILE A 33 7.81 5.65 0.45
C ILE A 33 9.28 6.06 0.29
N ASP A 34 9.79 6.16 -0.94
CA ASP A 34 11.16 6.61 -1.20
C ASP A 34 11.30 8.13 -0.95
N PRO A 35 12.12 8.57 0.02
CA PRO A 35 12.32 9.99 0.32
C PRO A 35 13.12 10.72 -0.76
N GLU A 36 13.86 10.01 -1.63
CA GLU A 36 14.64 10.61 -2.72
C GLU A 36 13.75 10.95 -3.93
N VAL A 37 12.60 10.29 -4.07
CA VAL A 37 11.64 10.58 -5.14
C VAL A 37 10.91 11.90 -4.85
N SER A 38 11.10 12.87 -5.73
CA SER A 38 10.43 14.18 -5.62
C SER A 38 8.92 14.11 -5.93
N LYS A 39 8.15 15.12 -5.52
CA LYS A 39 6.73 15.25 -5.90
C LYS A 39 6.52 15.29 -7.40
N THR A 40 7.37 16.05 -8.10
CA THR A 40 7.30 16.19 -9.55
C THR A 40 7.54 14.84 -10.23
N GLU A 41 8.60 14.12 -9.82
CA GLU A 41 8.90 12.79 -10.35
C GLU A 41 7.76 11.80 -10.07
N TYR A 42 7.21 11.79 -8.86
CA TYR A 42 6.10 10.91 -8.50
C TYR A 42 4.83 11.22 -9.31
N LYS A 43 4.53 12.50 -9.53
CA LYS A 43 3.39 12.93 -10.35
C LYS A 43 3.58 12.57 -11.81
N GLU A 44 4.78 12.78 -12.36
CA GLU A 44 5.11 12.37 -13.73
C GLU A 44 5.00 10.86 -13.92
N PHE A 45 5.43 10.08 -12.93
CA PHE A 45 5.26 8.63 -12.92
C PHE A 45 3.78 8.22 -12.98
N LEU A 46 2.89 8.95 -12.28
CA LEU A 46 1.45 8.67 -12.25
C LEU A 46 0.64 9.36 -13.35
N GLN A 47 1.26 10.10 -14.27
CA GLN A 47 0.56 10.98 -15.21
C GLN A 47 -0.55 10.31 -16.03
N GLU A 48 -0.41 9.03 -16.36
CA GLU A 48 -1.41 8.26 -17.11
C GLU A 48 -2.72 8.07 -16.32
N PHE A 49 -2.67 8.20 -15.00
CA PHE A 49 -3.81 8.06 -14.09
C PHE A 49 -4.35 9.42 -13.59
N ILE A 50 -3.85 10.53 -14.13
CA ILE A 50 -4.22 11.88 -13.72
C ILE A 50 -5.16 12.49 -14.76
N ASP A 51 -6.46 12.44 -14.49
CA ASP A 51 -7.48 12.94 -15.41
C ASP A 51 -7.74 14.45 -15.29
N ASN A 52 -7.36 15.07 -14.16
CA ASN A 52 -7.67 16.47 -13.86
C ASN A 52 -6.76 17.07 -12.78
N ASP A 53 -6.83 18.40 -12.64
CA ASP A 53 -6.04 19.17 -11.67
C ASP A 53 -6.34 18.78 -10.21
N VAL A 54 -7.57 18.35 -9.91
CA VAL A 54 -7.93 17.89 -8.55
C VAL A 54 -7.14 16.64 -8.17
N THR A 55 -7.05 15.68 -9.09
CA THR A 55 -6.27 14.44 -8.91
C THR A 55 -4.77 14.76 -8.87
N ALA A 56 -4.31 15.68 -9.70
CA ALA A 56 -2.92 16.13 -9.70
C ALA A 56 -2.51 16.77 -8.37
N ASN A 57 -3.41 17.55 -7.75
CA ASN A 57 -3.18 18.17 -6.44
C ASN A 57 -3.21 17.13 -5.32
N ALA A 58 -4.15 16.19 -5.36
CA ALA A 58 -4.21 15.11 -4.38
C ALA A 58 -2.94 14.24 -4.39
N ILE A 59 -2.37 13.98 -5.56
CA ILE A 59 -1.10 13.24 -5.70
C ILE A 59 0.07 14.03 -5.10
N ASP A 60 0.11 15.36 -5.28
CA ASP A 60 1.13 16.20 -4.65
C ASP A 60 1.02 16.18 -3.13
N GLU A 61 -0.19 16.33 -2.60
CA GLU A 61 -0.45 16.29 -1.15
C GLU A 61 -0.12 14.92 -0.57
N LEU A 62 -0.52 13.84 -1.25
CA LEU A 62 -0.18 12.47 -0.89
C LEU A 62 1.33 12.32 -0.78
N LYS A 63 2.09 12.68 -1.82
CA LYS A 63 3.55 12.54 -1.80
C LYS A 63 4.19 13.44 -0.75
N GLN A 64 3.69 14.66 -0.56
CA GLN A 64 4.19 15.55 0.50
C GLN A 64 3.98 14.95 1.90
N CYS A 65 2.87 14.24 2.13
CA CYS A 65 2.59 13.58 3.40
C CYS A 65 3.69 12.57 3.75
N PHE A 66 4.11 11.76 2.77
CA PHE A 66 5.21 10.78 2.93
C PHE A 66 6.57 11.45 3.08
N LEU A 67 6.86 12.51 2.32
CA LEU A 67 8.11 13.27 2.47
C LEU A 67 8.23 13.96 3.83
N ASN A 68 7.13 14.15 4.55
CA ASN A 68 7.12 14.70 5.90
C ASN A 68 7.28 13.61 7.00
N GLN A 69 7.31 12.32 6.64
CA GLN A 69 7.52 11.22 7.59
C GLN A 69 9.01 10.98 7.87
N SER A 70 9.31 10.32 9.00
CA SER A 70 10.65 9.81 9.28
C SER A 70 10.96 8.54 8.48
N ASP A 71 12.25 8.29 8.22
CA ASP A 71 12.72 7.06 7.55
C ASP A 71 12.18 5.78 8.24
N GLU A 72 12.15 5.75 9.58
CA GLU A 72 11.58 4.64 10.35
C GLU A 72 10.09 4.40 10.04
N THR A 73 9.33 5.49 9.86
CA THR A 73 7.91 5.40 9.50
C THR A 73 7.75 4.92 8.06
N LEU A 74 8.58 5.41 7.13
CA LEU A 74 8.58 4.99 5.73
C LEU A 74 8.89 3.49 5.60
N ASP A 75 9.90 2.99 6.31
CA ASP A 75 10.23 1.57 6.39
C ASP A 75 9.06 0.74 6.97
N SER A 76 8.42 1.24 8.02
CA SER A 76 7.26 0.59 8.64
C SER A 76 6.07 0.48 7.67
N VAL A 77 5.83 1.50 6.84
CA VAL A 77 4.80 1.47 5.79
C VAL A 77 5.14 0.42 4.72
N GLY A 78 6.40 0.31 4.32
CA GLY A 78 6.85 -0.73 3.40
C GLY A 78 6.51 -2.13 3.91
N VAL A 79 6.77 -2.40 5.19
CA VAL A 79 6.42 -3.67 5.85
C VAL A 79 4.89 -3.88 5.92
N LEU A 80 4.13 -2.84 6.27
CA LEU A 80 2.66 -2.90 6.32
C LEU A 80 2.07 -3.30 4.95
N MET A 81 2.58 -2.73 3.87
CA MET A 81 2.10 -3.02 2.52
C MET A 81 2.40 -4.47 2.12
N VAL A 82 3.60 -4.97 2.40
CA VAL A 82 3.96 -6.38 2.16
C VAL A 82 3.02 -7.34 2.90
N ILE A 83 2.68 -7.05 4.16
CA ILE A 83 1.74 -7.86 4.96
C ILE A 83 0.31 -7.78 4.40
N SER A 84 -0.10 -6.61 3.93
CA SER A 84 -1.46 -6.36 3.43
C SER A 84 -1.75 -7.02 2.08
N PHE A 85 -0.73 -7.12 1.22
CA PHE A 85 -0.83 -7.75 -0.11
C PHE A 85 -0.46 -9.24 -0.12
N SER A 86 0.07 -9.76 0.99
CA SER A 86 0.40 -11.16 1.11
C SER A 86 -0.85 -12.04 0.92
N PRO A 87 -0.75 -13.15 0.17
CA PRO A 87 -1.88 -14.03 -0.09
C PRO A 87 -2.50 -14.60 1.19
N TYR A 88 -1.78 -14.63 2.32
CA TYR A 88 -2.35 -15.09 3.59
C TYR A 88 -3.50 -14.22 4.12
N THR A 89 -3.53 -12.93 3.78
CA THR A 89 -4.60 -11.98 4.16
C THR A 89 -5.57 -11.74 3.01
N LEU A 90 -5.06 -11.67 1.77
CA LEU A 90 -5.86 -11.40 0.57
C LEU A 90 -6.67 -12.61 0.06
N PHE A 91 -6.18 -13.86 0.20
CA PHE A 91 -6.93 -15.05 -0.27
C PHE A 91 -8.08 -15.50 0.65
N LYS A 92 -8.40 -14.76 1.72
CA LYS A 92 -9.65 -14.98 2.45
C LYS A 92 -10.86 -14.31 1.77
N SER A 93 -10.83 -14.13 0.46
CA SER A 93 -11.97 -13.59 -0.31
C SER A 93 -12.33 -14.47 -1.50
N THR A 94 -12.61 -15.75 -1.27
CA THR A 94 -13.50 -16.51 -2.15
C THR A 94 -14.18 -17.61 -1.33
N ASP A 95 -15.33 -17.29 -0.71
CA ASP A 95 -16.53 -18.16 -0.55
C ASP A 95 -17.52 -17.67 0.54
N GLN A 96 -17.30 -16.56 1.25
CA GLN A 96 -18.37 -15.98 2.07
C GLN A 96 -18.69 -14.56 1.63
N GLY A 97 -19.96 -14.35 1.29
CA GLY A 97 -20.49 -13.14 0.69
C GLY A 97 -19.98 -11.89 1.38
N GLN A 98 -19.49 -10.96 0.55
CA GLN A 98 -19.59 -9.53 0.78
C GLN A 98 -19.27 -9.07 2.21
N VAL A 99 -18.07 -9.38 2.70
CA VAL A 99 -17.43 -8.57 3.74
C VAL A 99 -16.14 -8.08 3.14
N GLY A 100 -16.21 -6.88 2.55
CA GLY A 100 -15.02 -6.14 2.17
C GLY A 100 -14.06 -6.07 3.35
N SER A 101 -12.76 -6.10 3.06
CA SER A 101 -11.76 -5.77 4.07
C SER A 101 -12.17 -4.46 4.75
N LEU A 102 -12.45 -4.55 6.05
CA LEU A 102 -12.86 -3.45 6.94
C LEU A 102 -11.84 -2.30 6.98
N PHE A 103 -10.71 -2.44 6.28
CA PHE A 103 -9.67 -1.41 6.18
C PHE A 103 -9.92 -0.36 5.09
N LEU A 104 -10.75 -0.63 4.08
CA LEU A 104 -10.94 0.29 2.93
C LEU A 104 -12.39 0.70 2.69
N THR A 105 -13.33 0.26 3.52
CA THR A 105 -14.74 0.67 3.44
C THR A 105 -15.10 1.57 4.60
N ASP A 106 -14.61 2.80 4.58
CA ASP A 106 -15.40 3.93 5.02
C ASP A 106 -14.97 5.15 4.20
N ASN A 107 -15.95 6.00 3.85
CA ASN A 107 -15.85 7.25 3.07
C ASN A 107 -16.21 7.21 1.59
N ALA A 108 -16.94 6.21 1.12
CA ALA A 108 -17.78 6.38 -0.07
C ALA A 108 -19.21 6.71 0.37
N LYS A 109 -19.48 8.02 0.55
CA LYS A 109 -20.80 8.70 0.68
C LYS A 109 -20.98 9.47 2.00
N ASP A 110 -20.56 10.72 2.04
CA ASP A 110 -21.54 11.81 2.13
C ASP A 110 -20.91 13.16 1.74
N THR A 111 -21.71 13.95 1.04
CA THR A 111 -21.41 15.33 0.68
C THR A 111 -21.78 16.19 1.88
N GLY A 112 -20.81 16.57 2.72
CA GLY A 112 -21.08 17.47 3.85
C GLY A 112 -19.87 17.66 4.74
N GLU A 113 -19.50 18.93 4.95
CA GLU A 113 -18.41 19.42 5.81
C GLU A 113 -18.09 18.53 7.03
N GLN A 114 -16.91 17.89 7.08
CA GLN A 114 -16.27 17.52 8.35
C GLN A 114 -14.74 17.62 8.22
N GLY A 115 -14.16 18.47 9.07
CA GLY A 115 -12.73 18.78 9.09
C GLY A 115 -11.89 17.59 9.56
N PHE A 116 -10.76 17.39 8.88
CA PHE A 116 -9.72 16.47 9.31
C PHE A 116 -9.05 16.99 10.58
N SER A 117 -9.26 16.31 11.71
CA SER A 117 -8.48 16.48 12.92
C SER A 117 -7.30 15.50 12.88
N TYR A 118 -6.11 16.04 12.66
CA TYR A 118 -4.86 15.29 12.78
C TYR A 118 -4.49 15.18 14.27
N ILE A 119 -4.34 13.95 14.78
CA ILE A 119 -3.70 13.70 16.08
C ILE A 119 -2.20 13.61 15.82
N GLY A 120 -1.46 14.51 16.47
CA GLY A 120 0.01 14.54 16.48
C GLY A 120 0.63 13.68 17.58
#